data_AF-A0AAV0X8Q0-F1
#
_entry.id   AF-A0AAV0X8Q0-F1
#
_cell.length_a   1.000
_cell.length_b   1.000
_cell.length_c   1.000
_cell.angle_alpha   90.00
_cell.angle_beta   90.00
_cell.angle_gamma   90.00
#
_symmetry.space_group_name_H-M   'P 1'
#
loop_
_entity.id
_entity.type
_entity.pdbx_description
1 polymer ?
#
loop_
_entity_poly.entity_id
_entity_poly.type
_entity_poly.pdbx_seq_one_letter_code
_entity_poly.pdbx_strand_id
1 'polypeptide(L)'
;MNPIEHDDFRYKYNGGVKNGVRNQFCKGTAKRLSDGTIKAQIGHSHVANIAENEIGDLIKQFRSTLILRSVNETTKLKIIYDEESIRCIRAAEHYCWPTAEASMRHARKKIVPALPISINALADYLDQNPERYTCCEQAFYQDRTVDNDGKTTIIFGCTSLISDVVSQGGNEVHADATFKVTPATPQSRQLFILHIIVQNHSIPIIYALMESKTEAAYTLLLTKCKALFPSIIPNCVMTDFETALQNAFLTVYPETVAHGCWFHYVQALIKNVKRLGLAQYVKDNVQAQICLKMCAALALLPVNKIDEGFQLIRRHAIDNNVRFATFFNYYSNYWLRNRGPEVFSVYGLPRRTNNNVECFHSQLKEKFQILHPNLWTFLEHLKNLSSKYHVTVRQLALGQRISRAVKIKYLLNSGRILKSTQQLDLGHITLKEFLLQCSHSAERYIREEMNWHINVEQGNPLVISNKIETNFYKKKMIHVLNTGVIEENKDEIAVRVEDHQPELPVNIVLPENPEPEDVHEWDERDFFIPEDLELVRWQEEYGNDEYPDNIPYVQIDQTLQVNLHNEETICVVCRDGARSHASVPCGHRVLCADCADQLRTNRCPICNRKSTGVIRIWQ
;
A
#
# COMPACT_ATOMS: atom_id res chain seq x y z
N MET A 1 -31.03 41.19 15.67
CA MET A 1 -30.99 42.66 15.77
C MET A 1 -29.61 43.07 16.23
N ASN A 2 -29.00 44.03 15.55
CA ASN A 2 -27.68 44.55 15.94
C ASN A 2 -27.75 45.25 17.30
N PRO A 3 -26.67 45.24 18.10
CA PRO A 3 -26.58 46.06 19.31
C PRO A 3 -26.77 47.53 18.95
N ILE A 4 -27.37 48.31 19.85
CA ILE A 4 -27.51 49.75 19.67
C ILE A 4 -26.39 50.47 20.42
N GLU A 5 -25.75 51.44 19.78
CA GLU A 5 -24.68 52.25 20.37
C GLU A 5 -25.21 53.64 20.74
N HIS A 6 -24.88 54.10 21.94
CA HIS A 6 -25.21 55.44 22.44
C HIS A 6 -24.24 55.83 23.56
N ASP A 7 -23.65 57.03 23.48
CA ASP A 7 -22.61 57.53 24.40
C ASP A 7 -21.46 56.52 24.63
N ASP A 8 -20.96 55.90 23.57
CA ASP A 8 -19.91 54.85 23.59
C ASP A 8 -20.31 53.54 24.29
N PHE A 9 -21.55 53.42 24.75
CA PHE A 9 -22.09 52.21 25.38
C PHE A 9 -22.91 51.36 24.41
N ARG A 10 -22.75 50.03 24.50
CA ARG A 10 -23.53 49.04 23.74
C ARG A 10 -24.70 48.49 24.53
N TYR A 11 -25.88 48.55 23.93
CA TYR A 11 -27.12 48.07 24.52
C TYR A 11 -27.72 46.91 23.72
N LYS A 12 -28.28 45.93 24.43
CA LYS A 12 -29.07 44.82 23.90
C LYS A 12 -30.56 45.04 24.18
N TYR A 13 -31.40 44.60 23.26
CA TYR A 13 -32.85 44.62 23.44
C TYR A 13 -33.28 43.69 24.58
N ASN A 14 -34.12 44.19 25.49
CA ASN A 14 -34.61 43.41 26.63
C ASN A 14 -35.77 42.45 26.30
N GLY A 15 -36.11 42.23 25.03
CA GLY A 15 -37.10 41.24 24.59
C GLY A 15 -38.56 41.50 24.99
N GLY A 16 -38.86 42.58 25.72
CA GLY A 16 -40.22 42.97 26.10
C GLY A 16 -40.87 43.97 25.13
N VAL A 17 -42.22 44.01 25.12
CA VAL A 17 -43.08 44.88 24.27
C VAL A 17 -42.76 46.38 24.41
N LYS A 18 -42.08 46.78 25.48
CA LYS A 18 -41.59 48.15 25.71
C LYS A 18 -40.14 48.19 25.23
N ASN A 19 -39.84 48.97 24.18
CA ASN A 19 -38.54 49.22 23.51
C ASN A 19 -37.33 49.59 24.40
N GLY A 20 -37.14 48.93 25.53
CA GLY A 20 -36.07 49.11 26.49
C GLY A 20 -34.84 48.31 26.05
N VAL A 21 -33.70 48.97 26.19
CA VAL A 21 -32.39 48.40 25.89
C VAL A 21 -31.52 48.48 27.14
N ARG A 22 -30.77 47.42 27.42
CA ARG A 22 -29.90 47.34 28.59
C ARG A 22 -28.45 47.19 28.15
N ASN A 23 -27.57 47.89 28.85
CA ASN A 23 -26.14 47.77 28.62
C ASN A 23 -25.68 46.34 28.88
N GLN A 24 -24.78 45.85 28.02
CA GLN A 24 -24.33 44.47 28.07
C GLN A 24 -23.48 44.13 29.32
N PHE A 25 -22.84 45.12 29.94
CA PHE A 25 -21.81 44.93 30.98
C PHE A 25 -22.13 45.65 32.29
N CYS A 26 -23.22 46.43 32.37
CA CYS A 26 -23.63 47.11 33.59
C CYS A 26 -25.16 47.21 33.77
N LYS A 27 -25.60 47.92 34.82
CA LYS A 27 -27.04 48.15 35.10
C LYS A 27 -27.62 49.33 34.33
N GLY A 28 -26.83 50.02 33.51
CA GLY A 28 -27.29 51.12 32.67
C GLY A 28 -28.35 50.66 31.68
N THR A 29 -29.40 51.45 31.53
CA THR A 29 -30.52 51.16 30.62
C THR A 29 -30.87 52.41 29.83
N ALA A 30 -31.33 52.19 28.60
CA ALA A 30 -31.86 53.24 27.76
C ALA A 30 -33.16 52.78 27.12
N LYS A 31 -33.94 53.73 26.59
CA LYS A 31 -35.19 53.45 25.88
C LYS A 31 -35.11 54.06 24.50
N ARG A 32 -35.49 53.28 23.49
CA ARG A 32 -35.64 53.77 22.12
C ARG A 32 -37.02 54.42 21.99
N LEU A 33 -37.04 55.70 21.66
CA LEU A 33 -38.25 56.49 21.42
C LEU A 33 -38.80 56.21 20.01
N SER A 34 -40.04 56.62 19.75
CA SER A 34 -40.75 56.39 18.49
C SER A 34 -40.10 57.09 17.29
N ASP A 35 -39.36 58.18 17.53
CA ASP A 35 -38.56 58.91 16.55
C ASP A 35 -37.19 58.25 16.26
N GLY A 36 -36.90 57.12 16.91
CA GLY A 36 -35.64 56.39 16.75
C GLY A 36 -34.52 56.85 17.69
N THR A 37 -34.68 57.96 18.41
CA THR A 37 -33.69 58.45 19.38
C THR A 37 -33.62 57.56 20.61
N ILE A 38 -32.47 57.52 21.27
CA ILE A 38 -32.23 56.70 22.45
C ILE A 38 -32.07 57.63 23.64
N LYS A 39 -32.84 57.39 24.69
CA LYS A 39 -32.76 58.17 25.92
C LYS A 39 -32.34 57.27 27.07
N ALA A 40 -31.24 57.62 27.74
CA ALA A 40 -30.80 56.93 28.94
C ALA A 40 -31.89 57.00 30.03
N GLN A 41 -32.23 55.85 30.62
CA GLN A 41 -33.14 55.76 31.76
C GLN A 41 -32.36 55.61 33.06
N ILE A 42 -31.36 54.74 33.07
CA ILE A 42 -30.41 54.58 34.17
C ILE A 42 -29.03 54.88 33.59
N GLY A 43 -28.39 55.94 34.10
CA GLY A 43 -27.05 56.36 33.69
C GLY A 43 -25.97 55.35 34.09
N HIS A 44 -24.82 55.42 33.40
CA HIS A 44 -23.65 54.60 33.71
C HIS A 44 -22.85 55.25 34.83
N SER A 45 -22.35 54.45 35.77
CA SER A 45 -21.47 54.90 36.85
C SER A 45 -19.98 54.73 36.52
N HIS A 46 -19.66 54.49 35.24
CA HIS A 46 -18.31 54.20 34.75
C HIS A 46 -18.17 54.73 33.32
N VAL A 47 -16.94 54.82 32.83
CA VAL A 47 -16.62 55.15 31.43
C VAL A 47 -16.85 53.92 30.54
N ALA A 48 -17.16 54.13 29.27
CA ALA A 48 -17.35 53.05 28.31
C ALA A 48 -16.08 52.22 28.11
N ASN A 49 -16.20 50.89 28.22
CA ASN A 49 -15.07 49.98 28.02
C ASN A 49 -14.89 49.67 26.52
N ILE A 50 -14.23 50.58 25.81
CA ILE A 50 -13.99 50.47 24.36
C ILE A 50 -13.24 49.18 24.01
N ALA A 51 -12.26 48.78 24.83
CA ALA A 51 -11.47 47.57 24.62
C ALA A 51 -12.32 46.29 24.66
N GLU A 52 -13.28 46.18 25.60
CA GLU A 52 -14.21 45.04 25.64
C GLU A 52 -15.16 45.01 24.43
N ASN A 53 -15.57 46.18 23.93
CA ASN A 53 -16.42 46.28 22.74
C ASN A 53 -15.67 45.84 21.47
N GLU A 54 -14.41 46.27 21.32
CA GLU A 54 -13.52 45.86 20.22
C GLU A 54 -13.25 44.36 20.23
N ILE A 55 -12.92 43.79 21.39
CA ILE A 55 -12.73 42.34 21.55
C ILE A 55 -14.02 41.60 21.18
N GLY A 56 -15.18 42.12 21.60
CA GLY A 56 -16.48 41.54 21.25
C GLY A 56 -16.75 41.49 19.74
N ASP A 57 -16.28 42.47 18.96
CA ASP A 57 -16.43 42.45 17.50
C ASP A 57 -15.41 41.56 16.81
N LEU A 58 -14.18 41.52 17.31
CA LEU A 58 -13.18 40.57 16.84
C LEU A 58 -13.66 39.13 17.02
N ILE A 59 -14.27 38.80 18.18
CA ILE A 59 -14.88 37.48 18.41
C ILE A 59 -16.02 37.20 17.44
N LYS A 60 -16.90 38.19 17.16
CA LYS A 60 -18.00 38.01 16.18
C LYS A 60 -17.46 37.75 14.79
N GLN A 61 -16.47 38.53 14.33
CA GLN A 61 -15.87 38.37 13.03
C GLN A 61 -15.18 37.01 12.92
N PHE A 62 -14.37 36.65 13.93
CA PHE A 62 -13.72 35.35 14.03
C PHE A 62 -14.72 34.19 13.95
N ARG A 63 -15.79 34.24 14.76
CA ARG A 63 -16.86 33.24 14.71
C ARG A 63 -17.55 33.18 13.35
N SER A 64 -17.83 34.32 12.72
CA SER A 64 -18.44 34.36 11.39
C SER A 64 -17.56 33.70 10.33
N THR A 65 -16.25 33.95 10.37
CA THR A 65 -15.28 33.28 9.47
C THR A 65 -15.24 31.78 9.73
N LEU A 66 -15.16 31.36 11.00
CA LEU A 66 -15.19 29.93 11.35
C LEU A 66 -16.45 29.23 10.84
N ILE A 67 -17.63 29.86 11.00
CA ILE A 67 -18.90 29.33 10.51
C ILE A 67 -18.90 29.24 8.99
N LEU A 68 -18.48 30.30 8.29
CA LEU A 68 -18.44 30.34 6.83
C LEU A 68 -17.52 29.24 6.27
N ARG A 69 -16.30 29.12 6.79
CA ARG A 69 -15.36 28.06 6.41
C ARG A 69 -15.89 26.67 6.77
N SER A 70 -16.54 26.52 7.93
CA SER A 70 -17.17 25.24 8.31
C SER A 70 -18.27 24.79 7.34
N VAL A 71 -18.94 25.75 6.70
CA VAL A 71 -20.00 25.48 5.74
C VAL A 71 -19.46 25.17 4.35
N ASN A 72 -18.45 25.92 3.91
CA ASN A 72 -17.95 25.84 2.54
C ASN A 72 -16.84 24.79 2.36
N GLU A 73 -16.19 24.37 3.44
CA GLU A 73 -15.06 23.46 3.39
C GLU A 73 -15.38 22.13 4.09
N THR A 74 -14.79 21.05 3.59
CA THR A 74 -14.85 19.71 4.22
C THR A 74 -13.72 19.46 5.21
N THR A 75 -12.76 20.38 5.32
CA THR A 75 -11.61 20.35 6.25
C THR A 75 -12.04 20.04 7.68
N LYS A 76 -11.24 19.28 8.45
CA LYS A 76 -11.51 19.00 9.86
C LYS A 76 -11.70 20.33 10.61
N LEU A 77 -12.78 20.43 11.39
CA LEU A 77 -13.15 21.69 12.08
C LEU A 77 -12.02 22.23 12.95
N LYS A 78 -11.24 21.33 13.58
CA LYS A 78 -10.10 21.71 14.41
C LYS A 78 -8.99 22.39 13.60
N ILE A 79 -8.71 21.90 12.40
CA ILE A 79 -7.72 22.51 11.49
C ILE A 79 -8.18 23.92 11.09
N ILE A 80 -9.46 24.07 10.70
CA ILE A 80 -10.03 25.40 10.38
C ILE A 80 -9.85 26.35 11.58
N TYR A 81 -10.17 25.88 12.79
CA TYR A 81 -10.02 26.68 14.00
C TYR A 81 -8.56 27.07 14.26
N ASP A 82 -7.62 26.13 14.14
CA ASP A 82 -6.21 26.38 14.43
C ASP A 82 -5.60 27.36 13.41
N GLU A 83 -5.90 27.19 12.11
CA GLU A 83 -5.49 28.13 11.06
C GLU A 83 -6.03 29.54 11.29
N GLU A 84 -7.33 29.66 11.58
CA GLU A 84 -7.94 30.98 11.84
C GLU A 84 -7.47 31.56 13.17
N SER A 85 -7.15 30.74 14.18
CA SER A 85 -6.62 31.21 15.46
C SER A 85 -5.26 31.89 15.27
N ILE A 86 -4.43 31.39 14.36
CA ILE A 86 -3.16 32.02 13.98
C ILE A 86 -3.43 33.35 13.24
N ARG A 87 -4.45 33.39 12.37
CA ARG A 87 -4.83 34.62 11.64
C ARG A 87 -5.46 35.68 12.54
N CYS A 88 -6.12 35.29 13.62
CA CYS A 88 -6.86 36.18 14.53
C CYS A 88 -6.60 35.88 16.01
N ILE A 89 -5.34 36.03 16.43
CA ILE A 89 -4.86 35.68 17.78
C ILE A 89 -5.70 36.35 18.88
N ARG A 90 -5.94 37.67 18.77
CA ARG A 90 -6.69 38.45 19.76
C ARG A 90 -8.13 37.95 19.97
N ALA A 91 -8.78 37.41 18.93
CA ALA A 91 -10.11 36.82 19.08
C ALA A 91 -10.03 35.41 19.68
N ALA A 92 -9.05 34.62 19.26
CA ALA A 92 -8.85 33.24 19.71
C ALA A 92 -8.49 33.12 21.20
N GLU A 93 -7.78 34.12 21.76
CA GLU A 93 -7.52 34.24 23.21
C GLU A 93 -8.81 34.26 24.04
N HIS A 94 -9.92 34.75 23.46
CA HIS A 94 -11.20 34.92 24.15
C HIS A 94 -12.32 34.02 23.60
N TYR A 95 -12.08 33.19 22.57
CA TYR A 95 -13.06 32.32 21.95
C TYR A 95 -12.50 30.93 21.68
N CYS A 96 -12.55 30.06 22.71
CA CYS A 96 -11.86 28.79 22.72
C CYS A 96 -12.52 27.69 21.86
N TRP A 97 -11.72 26.67 21.53
CA TRP A 97 -12.12 25.54 20.67
C TRP A 97 -13.45 24.88 21.06
N PRO A 98 -13.71 24.47 22.33
CA PRO A 98 -14.98 23.83 22.67
C PRO A 98 -16.22 24.67 22.36
N THR A 99 -16.11 26.00 22.50
CA THR A 99 -17.20 26.94 22.17
C THR A 99 -17.36 27.10 20.66
N ALA A 100 -16.24 27.23 19.95
CA ALA A 100 -16.23 27.31 18.49
C ALA A 100 -16.80 26.03 17.85
N GLU A 101 -16.33 24.87 18.30
CA GLU A 101 -16.66 23.55 17.76
C GLU A 101 -18.16 23.31 17.69
N ALA A 102 -18.90 23.59 18.76
CA ALA A 102 -20.35 23.39 18.78
C ALA A 102 -21.06 24.22 17.69
N SER A 103 -20.65 25.49 17.54
CA SER A 103 -21.24 26.39 16.53
C SER A 103 -20.86 26.00 15.10
N MET A 104 -19.61 25.58 14.89
CA MET A 104 -19.07 25.11 13.63
C MET A 104 -19.74 23.79 13.19
N ARG A 105 -19.87 22.82 14.11
CA ARG A 105 -20.58 21.55 13.88
C ARG A 105 -22.05 21.80 13.53
N HIS A 106 -22.72 22.68 14.27
CA HIS A 106 -24.13 23.00 14.01
C HIS A 106 -24.33 23.68 12.64
N ALA A 107 -23.46 24.64 12.29
CA ALA A 107 -23.49 25.27 10.98
C ALA A 107 -23.24 24.26 9.85
N ARG A 108 -22.21 23.43 9.98
CA ARG A 108 -21.88 22.38 9.00
C ARG A 108 -23.03 21.39 8.82
N LYS A 109 -23.64 20.93 9.92
CA LYS A 109 -24.75 19.97 9.88
C LYS A 109 -26.00 20.49 9.15
N LYS A 110 -26.20 21.81 9.05
CA LYS A 110 -27.36 22.39 8.35
C LYS A 110 -27.32 22.25 6.83
N ILE A 111 -26.13 22.09 6.25
CA ILE A 111 -25.91 22.07 4.80
C ILE A 111 -25.33 20.73 4.32
N VAL A 112 -24.74 19.94 5.22
CA VAL A 112 -24.40 18.55 4.91
C VAL A 112 -25.68 17.71 4.92
N PRO A 113 -26.03 17.04 3.80
CA PRO A 113 -27.20 16.18 3.73
C PRO A 113 -27.09 15.02 4.73
N ALA A 114 -28.25 14.49 5.10
CA ALA A 114 -28.31 13.23 5.83
C ALA A 114 -27.57 12.13 5.04
N LEU A 115 -26.90 11.23 5.75
CA LEU A 115 -26.26 10.10 5.10
C LEU A 115 -27.33 9.24 4.41
N PRO A 116 -27.14 8.87 3.15
CA PRO A 116 -28.10 8.03 2.44
C PRO A 116 -28.11 6.62 3.05
N ILE A 117 -29.31 6.02 3.05
CA ILE A 117 -29.56 4.71 3.67
C ILE A 117 -29.06 3.52 2.83
N SER A 118 -28.85 3.72 1.52
CA SER A 118 -28.34 2.71 0.59
C SER A 118 -27.45 3.34 -0.48
N ILE A 119 -26.68 2.52 -1.19
CA ILE A 119 -25.87 2.98 -2.33
C ILE A 119 -26.77 3.51 -3.45
N ASN A 120 -27.94 2.93 -3.68
CA ASN A 120 -28.90 3.45 -4.64
C ASN A 120 -29.44 4.84 -4.24
N ALA A 121 -29.76 5.04 -2.96
CA ALA A 121 -30.20 6.36 -2.47
C ALA A 121 -29.09 7.42 -2.57
N LEU A 122 -27.82 7.01 -2.44
CA LEU A 122 -26.68 7.88 -2.73
C LEU A 122 -26.64 8.25 -4.22
N ALA A 123 -26.86 7.29 -5.11
CA ALA A 123 -26.89 7.55 -6.54
C ALA A 123 -28.01 8.54 -6.91
N ASP A 124 -29.24 8.32 -6.42
CA ASP A 124 -30.37 9.24 -6.63
C ASP A 124 -30.05 10.66 -6.12
N TYR A 125 -29.34 10.77 -4.98
CA TYR A 125 -28.88 12.05 -4.46
C TYR A 125 -27.87 12.73 -5.39
N LEU A 126 -26.91 11.98 -5.93
CA LEU A 126 -25.88 12.51 -6.84
C LEU A 126 -26.46 12.90 -8.20
N ASP A 127 -27.43 12.14 -8.72
CA ASP A 127 -28.19 12.46 -9.93
C ASP A 127 -28.94 13.80 -9.80
N GLN A 128 -29.48 14.10 -8.62
CA GLN A 128 -30.18 15.35 -8.33
C GLN A 128 -29.25 16.53 -8.03
N ASN A 129 -27.97 16.29 -7.73
CA ASN A 129 -26.99 17.30 -7.32
C ASN A 129 -25.64 17.12 -8.07
N PRO A 130 -25.64 17.12 -9.43
CA PRO A 130 -24.45 16.81 -10.22
C PRO A 130 -23.30 17.80 -10.02
N GLU A 131 -23.60 19.05 -9.64
CA GLU A 131 -22.64 20.11 -9.39
C GLU A 131 -21.90 19.99 -8.05
N ARG A 132 -22.37 19.13 -7.15
CA ARG A 132 -21.81 19.02 -5.79
C ARG A 132 -20.38 18.50 -5.80
N TYR A 133 -20.09 17.51 -6.65
CA TYR A 133 -18.77 16.91 -6.79
C TYR A 133 -18.37 16.94 -8.25
N THR A 134 -17.63 17.97 -8.64
CA THR A 134 -17.18 18.17 -10.02
C THR A 134 -15.67 18.07 -10.15
N CYS A 135 -15.21 17.57 -11.30
CA CYS A 135 -13.82 17.58 -11.74
C CYS A 135 -13.80 18.10 -13.18
N CYS A 136 -12.98 19.10 -13.48
CA CYS A 136 -12.99 19.78 -14.79
C CYS A 136 -14.39 20.27 -15.21
N GLU A 137 -15.15 20.85 -14.28
CA GLU A 137 -16.52 21.36 -14.49
C GLU A 137 -17.55 20.29 -14.92
N GLN A 138 -17.17 19.01 -14.86
CA GLN A 138 -18.04 17.87 -15.15
C GLN A 138 -18.36 17.13 -13.85
N ALA A 139 -19.53 16.51 -13.77
CA ALA A 139 -19.90 15.66 -12.65
C ALA A 139 -18.87 14.53 -12.48
N PHE A 140 -18.40 14.34 -11.25
CA PHE A 140 -17.45 13.27 -10.93
C PHE A 140 -18.15 11.91 -10.78
N TYR A 141 -19.41 11.91 -10.33
CA TYR A 141 -20.29 10.75 -10.42
C TYR A 141 -20.73 10.55 -11.88
N GLN A 142 -20.71 9.31 -12.34
CA GLN A 142 -20.90 8.96 -13.75
C GLN A 142 -22.19 8.19 -13.97
N ASP A 143 -22.37 7.07 -13.28
CA ASP A 143 -23.57 6.25 -13.38
C ASP A 143 -23.64 5.24 -12.23
N ARG A 144 -24.73 4.48 -12.18
CA ARG A 144 -24.92 3.31 -11.33
C ARG A 144 -25.28 2.06 -12.14
N THR A 145 -25.05 0.92 -11.53
CA THR A 145 -25.51 -0.38 -12.04
C THR A 145 -26.15 -1.17 -10.91
N VAL A 146 -27.18 -1.95 -11.21
CA VAL A 146 -27.88 -2.80 -10.25
C VAL A 146 -27.86 -4.22 -10.78
N ASP A 147 -27.36 -5.17 -9.99
CA ASP A 147 -27.35 -6.59 -10.38
C ASP A 147 -28.72 -7.25 -10.16
N ASN A 148 -28.86 -8.51 -10.57
CA ASN A 148 -30.11 -9.25 -10.47
C ASN A 148 -30.56 -9.48 -9.01
N ASP A 149 -29.65 -9.36 -8.05
CA ASP A 149 -29.92 -9.47 -6.61
C ASP A 149 -30.27 -8.10 -5.99
N GLY A 150 -30.37 -7.04 -6.79
CA GLY A 150 -30.66 -5.69 -6.34
C GLY A 150 -29.47 -4.97 -5.72
N LYS A 151 -28.26 -5.51 -5.81
CA LYS A 151 -27.05 -4.87 -5.28
C LYS A 151 -26.53 -3.83 -6.25
N THR A 152 -26.24 -2.66 -5.71
CA THR A 152 -25.87 -1.47 -6.49
C THR A 152 -24.35 -1.28 -6.51
N THR A 153 -23.84 -0.85 -7.65
CA THR A 153 -22.50 -0.29 -7.82
C THR A 153 -22.63 1.12 -8.35
N ILE A 154 -21.89 2.06 -7.78
CA ILE A 154 -21.83 3.46 -8.26
C ILE A 154 -20.44 3.78 -8.78
N ILE A 155 -20.37 4.51 -9.88
CA ILE A 155 -19.16 4.74 -10.67
C ILE A 155 -18.80 6.22 -10.59
N PHE A 156 -17.53 6.50 -10.31
CA PHE A 156 -16.95 7.83 -10.33
C PHE A 156 -15.75 7.86 -11.26
N GLY A 157 -15.54 8.99 -11.92
CA GLY A 157 -14.43 9.22 -12.84
C GLY A 157 -14.44 10.64 -13.38
N CYS A 158 -13.33 11.05 -13.99
CA CYS A 158 -13.25 12.31 -14.73
C CYS A 158 -12.97 12.00 -16.21
N THR A 159 -13.94 12.29 -17.08
CA THR A 159 -13.83 12.02 -18.52
C THR A 159 -12.63 12.74 -19.15
N SER A 160 -12.34 13.97 -18.70
CA SER A 160 -11.18 14.72 -19.17
C SER A 160 -9.86 14.04 -18.79
N LEU A 161 -9.73 13.53 -17.56
CA LEU A 161 -8.52 12.83 -17.11
C LEU A 161 -8.32 11.53 -17.90
N ILE A 162 -9.40 10.77 -18.08
CA ILE A 162 -9.39 9.53 -18.86
C ILE A 162 -8.93 9.81 -20.29
N SER A 163 -9.48 10.84 -20.93
CA SER A 163 -9.09 11.24 -22.29
C SER A 163 -7.62 11.66 -22.37
N ASP A 164 -7.13 12.45 -21.41
CA ASP A 164 -5.72 12.88 -21.34
C ASP A 164 -4.76 11.68 -21.20
N VAL A 165 -5.14 10.69 -20.38
CA VAL A 165 -4.35 9.48 -20.14
C VAL A 165 -4.33 8.57 -21.37
N VAL A 166 -5.49 8.33 -22.00
CA VAL A 166 -5.60 7.50 -23.20
C VAL A 166 -4.88 8.15 -24.39
N SER A 167 -5.03 9.47 -24.59
CA SER A 167 -4.35 10.19 -25.68
C SER A 167 -2.82 10.19 -25.57
N GLN A 168 -2.28 10.00 -24.37
CA GLN A 168 -0.85 9.80 -24.13
C GLN A 168 -0.38 8.34 -24.31
N GLY A 169 -1.24 7.47 -24.85
CA GLY A 169 -0.92 6.07 -25.14
C GLY A 169 -1.14 5.11 -23.99
N GLY A 170 -1.91 5.50 -22.96
CA GLY A 170 -2.25 4.61 -21.84
C GLY A 170 -3.17 3.47 -22.27
N ASN A 171 -2.62 2.26 -22.39
CA ASN A 171 -3.34 1.04 -22.81
C ASN A 171 -3.10 -0.18 -21.91
N GLU A 172 -2.28 -0.03 -20.86
CA GLU A 172 -2.12 -1.04 -19.82
C GLU A 172 -2.95 -0.65 -18.60
N VAL A 173 -3.80 -1.57 -18.17
CA VAL A 173 -4.74 -1.37 -17.07
C VAL A 173 -4.32 -2.21 -15.87
N HIS A 174 -4.32 -1.60 -14.70
CA HIS A 174 -4.20 -2.32 -13.43
C HIS A 174 -5.49 -2.11 -12.64
N ALA A 175 -5.99 -3.15 -11.99
CA ALA A 175 -7.19 -3.04 -11.17
C ALA A 175 -7.07 -3.85 -9.88
N ASP A 176 -7.67 -3.32 -8.82
CA ASP A 176 -7.73 -3.95 -7.50
C ASP A 176 -8.90 -3.36 -6.71
N ALA A 177 -9.29 -4.00 -5.61
CA ALA A 177 -10.33 -3.54 -4.71
C ALA A 177 -9.87 -3.55 -3.25
N THR A 178 -10.32 -2.56 -2.46
CA THR A 178 -10.02 -2.47 -1.02
C THR A 178 -11.28 -2.43 -0.16
N PHE A 179 -11.21 -3.11 1.00
CA PHE A 179 -12.32 -3.21 1.96
C PHE A 179 -12.24 -2.19 3.11
N LYS A 180 -11.02 -1.74 3.45
CA LYS A 180 -10.73 -0.93 4.65
C LYS A 180 -10.86 0.58 4.47
N VAL A 181 -11.25 1.05 3.28
CA VAL A 181 -11.34 2.49 2.97
C VAL A 181 -12.72 2.85 2.44
N THR A 182 -13.74 2.08 2.78
CA THR A 182 -15.11 2.33 2.37
C THR A 182 -15.88 3.10 3.45
N PRO A 183 -16.81 3.99 3.09
CA PRO A 183 -17.73 4.59 4.05
C PRO A 183 -18.55 3.51 4.78
N ALA A 184 -18.75 3.66 6.09
CA ALA A 184 -19.61 2.75 6.86
C ALA A 184 -21.10 2.92 6.55
N THR A 185 -21.49 4.07 5.99
CA THR A 185 -22.89 4.37 5.64
C THR A 185 -22.94 5.25 4.39
N PRO A 186 -23.61 4.81 3.30
CA PRO A 186 -24.26 3.52 3.14
C PRO A 186 -23.24 2.37 3.10
N GLN A 187 -23.67 1.18 3.52
CA GLN A 187 -22.78 0.01 3.54
C GLN A 187 -22.37 -0.35 2.11
N SER A 188 -21.07 -0.34 1.85
CA SER A 188 -20.49 -0.89 0.62
C SER A 188 -19.58 -2.04 0.99
N ARG A 189 -19.48 -3.04 0.12
CA ARG A 189 -18.61 -4.18 0.34
C ARG A 189 -17.16 -3.81 0.10
N GLN A 190 -16.87 -3.05 -0.97
CA GLN A 190 -15.52 -2.67 -1.38
C GLN A 190 -15.49 -1.40 -2.22
N LEU A 191 -14.31 -0.80 -2.31
CA LEU A 191 -13.95 0.22 -3.29
C LEU A 191 -13.07 -0.43 -4.35
N PHE A 192 -13.59 -0.56 -5.57
CA PHE A 192 -12.82 -0.99 -6.74
C PHE A 192 -12.19 0.22 -7.43
N ILE A 193 -10.94 0.07 -7.88
CA ILE A 193 -10.19 1.16 -8.51
C ILE A 193 -9.50 0.64 -9.76
N LEU A 194 -9.71 1.35 -10.87
CA LEU A 194 -9.08 1.06 -12.15
C LEU A 194 -8.04 2.13 -12.46
N HIS A 195 -6.82 1.68 -12.71
CA HIS A 195 -5.69 2.50 -13.06
C HIS A 195 -5.29 2.27 -14.53
N ILE A 196 -4.86 3.33 -15.20
CA ILE A 196 -4.14 3.24 -16.48
C ILE A 196 -2.69 3.65 -16.26
N ILE A 197 -1.77 2.91 -16.88
CA ILE A 197 -0.35 3.23 -16.84
C ILE A 197 0.03 4.15 -18.00
N VAL A 198 0.63 5.31 -17.68
CA VAL A 198 1.19 6.26 -18.65
C VAL A 198 2.61 6.62 -18.23
N GLN A 199 3.58 6.49 -19.13
CA GLN A 199 4.99 6.82 -18.88
C GLN A 199 5.51 6.31 -17.51
N ASN A 200 5.20 5.05 -17.14
CA ASN A 200 5.55 4.43 -15.85
C ASN A 200 4.88 4.94 -14.59
N HIS A 201 3.79 5.69 -14.75
CA HIS A 201 3.00 6.19 -13.65
C HIS A 201 1.62 5.56 -13.69
N SER A 202 1.17 5.12 -12.51
CA SER A 202 -0.14 4.56 -12.29
C SER A 202 -1.12 5.68 -12.02
N ILE A 203 -2.07 5.90 -12.92
CA ILE A 203 -3.07 6.95 -12.80
C ILE A 203 -4.43 6.30 -12.51
N PRO A 204 -5.01 6.46 -11.30
CA PRO A 204 -6.37 6.01 -11.02
C PRO A 204 -7.34 6.88 -11.80
N ILE A 205 -8.21 6.23 -12.58
CA ILE A 205 -9.13 6.94 -13.48
C ILE A 205 -10.60 6.64 -13.19
N ILE A 206 -10.90 5.47 -12.61
CA ILE A 206 -12.26 5.07 -12.25
C ILE A 206 -12.25 4.54 -10.83
N TYR A 207 -13.24 4.96 -10.05
CA TYR A 207 -13.50 4.49 -8.70
C TYR A 207 -14.93 3.95 -8.65
N ALA A 208 -15.14 2.79 -8.05
CA ALA A 208 -16.47 2.22 -7.91
C ALA A 208 -16.73 1.73 -6.48
N LEU A 209 -17.79 2.21 -5.85
CA LEU A 209 -18.29 1.64 -4.60
C LEU A 209 -19.27 0.53 -4.94
N MET A 210 -18.97 -0.69 -4.50
CA MET A 210 -19.72 -1.90 -4.87
C MET A 210 -20.33 -2.57 -3.64
N GLU A 211 -21.59 -3.01 -3.74
CA GLU A 211 -22.25 -3.86 -2.72
C GLU A 211 -21.96 -5.37 -2.92
N SER A 212 -21.42 -5.75 -4.09
CA SER A 212 -21.13 -7.14 -4.47
C SER A 212 -19.76 -7.26 -5.13
N LYS A 213 -19.13 -8.43 -5.02
CA LYS A 213 -17.85 -8.78 -5.68
C LYS A 213 -17.96 -10.02 -6.57
N THR A 214 -19.19 -10.34 -7.01
CA THR A 214 -19.44 -11.46 -7.90
C THR A 214 -18.96 -11.14 -9.32
N GLU A 215 -18.72 -12.18 -10.12
CA GLU A 215 -18.35 -12.02 -11.53
C GLU A 215 -19.39 -11.20 -12.30
N ALA A 216 -20.68 -11.43 -12.02
CA ALA A 216 -21.77 -10.66 -12.60
C ALA A 216 -21.70 -9.16 -12.25
N ALA A 217 -21.37 -8.82 -11.00
CA ALA A 217 -21.24 -7.44 -10.56
C ALA A 217 -20.04 -6.74 -11.23
N TYR A 218 -18.89 -7.41 -11.31
CA TYR A 218 -17.73 -6.88 -12.03
C TYR A 218 -18.00 -6.76 -13.54
N THR A 219 -18.66 -7.74 -14.15
CA THR A 219 -19.00 -7.72 -15.58
C THR A 219 -19.92 -6.55 -15.89
N LEU A 220 -20.93 -6.30 -15.05
CA LEU A 220 -21.85 -5.18 -15.20
C LEU A 220 -21.13 -3.83 -15.05
N LEU A 221 -20.26 -3.71 -14.03
CA LEU A 221 -19.41 -2.53 -13.82
C LEU A 221 -18.52 -2.26 -15.05
N LEU A 222 -17.76 -3.26 -15.50
CA LEU A 222 -16.82 -3.10 -16.62
C LEU A 222 -17.55 -2.83 -17.94
N THR A 223 -18.70 -3.47 -18.18
CA THR A 223 -19.55 -3.20 -19.35
C THR A 223 -20.05 -1.75 -19.33
N LYS A 224 -20.47 -1.26 -18.17
CA LYS A 224 -20.90 0.12 -18.00
C LYS A 224 -19.73 1.10 -18.23
N CYS A 225 -18.56 0.82 -17.66
CA CYS A 225 -17.34 1.61 -17.88
C CYS A 225 -16.96 1.65 -19.37
N LYS A 226 -17.05 0.53 -20.09
CA LYS A 226 -16.78 0.47 -21.53
C LYS A 226 -17.77 1.34 -22.34
N ALA A 227 -19.04 1.37 -21.94
CA ALA A 227 -20.05 2.22 -22.57
C ALA A 227 -19.83 3.72 -22.27
N LEU A 228 -19.46 4.05 -21.03
CA LEU A 228 -19.18 5.43 -20.61
C LEU A 228 -17.86 5.96 -21.20
N PHE A 229 -16.85 5.10 -21.32
CA PHE A 229 -15.47 5.46 -21.70
C PHE A 229 -14.96 4.54 -22.82
N PRO A 230 -15.55 4.61 -24.04
CA PRO A 230 -15.22 3.69 -25.13
C PRO A 230 -13.78 3.83 -25.65
N SER A 231 -13.08 4.90 -25.30
CA SER A 231 -11.67 5.11 -25.63
C SER A 231 -10.72 4.24 -24.81
N ILE A 232 -11.17 3.66 -23.69
CA ILE A 232 -10.36 2.72 -22.91
C ILE A 232 -10.36 1.36 -23.61
N ILE A 233 -9.27 1.09 -24.33
CA ILE A 233 -9.05 -0.18 -25.03
C ILE A 233 -7.77 -0.80 -24.46
N PRO A 234 -7.90 -1.65 -23.42
CA PRO A 234 -6.74 -2.24 -22.79
C PRO A 234 -6.13 -3.34 -23.67
N ASN A 235 -4.81 -3.29 -23.89
CA ASN A 235 -4.08 -4.39 -24.53
C ASN A 235 -3.69 -5.46 -23.49
N CYS A 236 -3.42 -5.01 -22.27
CA CYS A 236 -3.02 -5.84 -21.15
C CYS A 236 -3.72 -5.37 -19.88
N VAL A 237 -4.20 -6.33 -19.08
CA VAL A 237 -4.77 -6.09 -17.76
C VAL A 237 -3.98 -6.88 -16.73
N MET A 238 -3.52 -6.19 -15.67
CA MET A 238 -2.84 -6.77 -14.52
C MET A 238 -3.76 -6.70 -13.30
N THR A 239 -4.13 -7.85 -12.73
CA THR A 239 -4.91 -7.93 -11.49
C THR A 239 -4.23 -8.86 -10.50
N ASP A 240 -4.81 -8.99 -9.31
CA ASP A 240 -4.60 -10.18 -8.48
C ASP A 240 -5.24 -11.43 -9.15
N PHE A 241 -5.34 -12.53 -8.39
CA PHE A 241 -5.95 -13.77 -8.88
C PHE A 241 -7.43 -13.91 -8.48
N GLU A 242 -8.15 -12.81 -8.22
CA GLU A 242 -9.60 -12.89 -8.01
C GLU A 242 -10.30 -13.36 -9.30
N THR A 243 -10.81 -14.60 -9.27
CA THR A 243 -11.41 -15.27 -10.43
C THR A 243 -12.55 -14.44 -11.02
N ALA A 244 -13.43 -13.92 -10.17
CA ALA A 244 -14.58 -13.11 -10.58
C ALA A 244 -14.17 -11.86 -11.37
N LEU A 245 -13.08 -11.19 -10.95
CA LEU A 245 -12.60 -9.98 -11.61
C LEU A 245 -11.93 -10.30 -12.96
N GLN A 246 -11.09 -11.33 -13.00
CA GLN A 246 -10.41 -11.75 -14.23
C GLN A 246 -11.39 -12.23 -15.30
N ASN A 247 -12.36 -13.06 -14.93
CA ASN A 247 -13.40 -13.53 -15.85
C ASN A 247 -14.22 -12.36 -16.41
N ALA A 248 -14.54 -11.38 -15.57
CA ALA A 248 -15.26 -10.18 -16.00
C ALA A 248 -14.45 -9.37 -17.03
N PHE A 249 -13.14 -9.19 -16.82
CA PHE A 249 -12.27 -8.52 -17.81
C PHE A 249 -12.23 -9.27 -19.13
N LEU A 250 -12.03 -10.59 -19.11
CA LEU A 250 -11.99 -11.42 -20.33
C LEU A 250 -13.35 -11.46 -21.05
N THR A 251 -14.45 -11.36 -20.31
CA THR A 251 -15.81 -11.28 -20.89
C THR A 251 -16.05 -9.94 -21.59
N VAL A 252 -15.63 -8.83 -20.98
CA VAL A 252 -15.90 -7.48 -21.50
C VAL A 252 -14.88 -7.03 -22.55
N TYR A 253 -13.63 -7.50 -22.42
CA TYR A 253 -12.51 -7.20 -23.32
C TYR A 253 -11.82 -8.49 -23.77
N PRO A 254 -12.43 -9.25 -24.70
CA PRO A 254 -11.93 -10.57 -25.12
C PRO A 254 -10.57 -10.52 -25.83
N GLU A 255 -10.22 -9.37 -26.42
CA GLU A 255 -8.94 -9.16 -27.11
C GLU A 255 -7.80 -8.79 -26.15
N THR A 256 -8.11 -8.53 -24.87
CA THR A 256 -7.12 -8.14 -23.86
C THR A 256 -6.43 -9.37 -23.29
N VAL A 257 -5.12 -9.28 -23.09
CA VAL A 257 -4.40 -10.31 -22.34
C VAL A 257 -4.48 -10.00 -20.85
N ALA A 258 -5.10 -10.89 -20.07
CA ALA A 258 -5.17 -10.80 -18.62
C ALA A 258 -4.02 -11.55 -17.97
N HIS A 259 -3.28 -10.87 -17.10
CA HIS A 259 -2.19 -11.43 -16.33
C HIS A 259 -2.44 -11.28 -14.83
N GLY A 260 -2.11 -12.34 -14.09
CA GLY A 260 -2.04 -12.30 -12.65
C GLY A 260 -0.71 -11.70 -12.18
N CYS A 261 -0.77 -10.92 -11.11
CA CYS A 261 0.40 -10.34 -10.47
C CYS A 261 1.40 -11.41 -9.99
N TRP A 262 2.65 -11.35 -10.45
CA TRP A 262 3.71 -12.28 -10.06
C TRP A 262 3.97 -12.30 -8.56
N PHE A 263 3.79 -11.17 -7.87
CA PHE A 263 3.94 -11.12 -6.42
C PHE A 263 2.84 -11.90 -5.69
N HIS A 264 1.57 -11.76 -6.11
CA HIS A 264 0.46 -12.56 -5.59
C HIS A 264 0.63 -14.06 -5.92
N TYR A 265 1.19 -14.39 -7.08
CA TYR A 265 1.56 -15.76 -7.43
C TYR A 265 2.58 -16.33 -6.44
N VAL A 266 3.70 -15.63 -6.19
CA VAL A 266 4.72 -16.08 -5.22
C VAL A 266 4.14 -16.18 -3.81
N GLN A 267 3.27 -15.25 -3.41
CA GLN A 267 2.54 -15.31 -2.14
C GLN A 267 1.73 -16.58 -1.98
N ALA A 268 0.94 -16.95 -2.98
CA ALA A 268 0.12 -18.15 -2.95
C ALA A 268 0.98 -19.41 -2.80
N LEU A 269 2.15 -19.47 -3.47
CA LEU A 269 3.11 -20.57 -3.26
C LEU A 269 3.57 -20.65 -1.80
N ILE A 270 3.92 -19.52 -1.18
CA ILE A 270 4.38 -19.47 0.21
C ILE A 270 3.25 -19.85 1.18
N LYS A 271 2.04 -19.30 1.00
CA LYS A 271 0.88 -19.64 1.83
C LYS A 271 0.55 -21.13 1.75
N ASN A 272 0.63 -21.71 0.56
CA ASN A 272 0.42 -23.14 0.38
C ASN A 272 1.49 -23.98 1.13
N VAL A 273 2.77 -23.60 1.03
CA VAL A 273 3.85 -24.25 1.80
C VAL A 273 3.60 -24.16 3.31
N LYS A 274 3.15 -23.00 3.82
CA LYS A 274 2.77 -22.83 5.23
C LYS A 274 1.58 -23.72 5.60
N ARG A 275 0.53 -23.74 4.78
CA ARG A 275 -0.69 -24.55 4.98
C ARG A 275 -0.40 -26.05 5.01
N LEU A 276 0.54 -26.52 4.18
CA LEU A 276 0.99 -27.91 4.16
C LEU A 276 1.94 -28.28 5.32
N GLY A 277 2.24 -27.35 6.23
CA GLY A 277 3.19 -27.58 7.34
C GLY A 277 4.64 -27.70 6.89
N LEU A 278 4.97 -27.30 5.66
CA LEU A 278 6.30 -27.45 5.07
C LEU A 278 7.24 -26.26 5.37
N ALA A 279 6.77 -25.21 6.04
CA ALA A 279 7.54 -23.98 6.27
C ALA A 279 8.88 -24.22 6.97
N GLN A 280 8.89 -24.97 8.09
CA GLN A 280 10.11 -25.30 8.82
C GLN A 280 11.05 -26.19 7.99
N TYR A 281 10.48 -27.18 7.28
CA TYR A 281 11.26 -28.03 6.38
C TYR A 281 11.97 -27.24 5.27
N VAL A 282 11.28 -26.28 4.65
CA VAL A 282 11.87 -25.39 3.65
C VAL A 282 12.94 -24.49 4.27
N LYS A 283 12.72 -23.98 5.48
CA LYS A 283 13.71 -23.16 6.20
C LYS A 283 15.02 -23.93 6.42
N ASP A 284 14.94 -25.20 6.79
CA ASP A 284 16.11 -26.01 7.14
C ASP A 284 16.78 -26.70 5.93
N ASN A 285 16.07 -26.81 4.80
CA ASN A 285 16.55 -27.51 3.61
C ASN A 285 16.82 -26.57 2.42
N VAL A 286 18.09 -26.31 2.14
CA VAL A 286 18.53 -25.43 1.03
C VAL A 286 18.01 -25.91 -0.33
N GLN A 287 17.95 -27.22 -0.59
CA GLN A 287 17.45 -27.75 -1.86
C GLN A 287 15.94 -27.54 -1.99
N ALA A 288 15.19 -27.63 -0.89
CA ALA A 288 13.77 -27.28 -0.87
C ALA A 288 13.55 -25.78 -1.14
N GLN A 289 14.42 -24.90 -0.62
CA GLN A 289 14.38 -23.47 -0.93
C GLN A 289 14.62 -23.22 -2.42
N ILE A 290 15.61 -23.89 -3.02
CA ILE A 290 15.89 -23.78 -4.46
C ILE A 290 14.68 -24.23 -5.27
N CYS A 291 14.08 -25.38 -4.96
CA CYS A 291 12.87 -25.86 -5.63
C CYS A 291 11.71 -24.86 -5.56
N LEU A 292 11.44 -24.29 -4.37
CA LEU A 292 10.40 -23.27 -4.20
C LEU A 292 10.69 -22.00 -5.01
N LYS A 293 11.95 -21.53 -4.99
CA LYS A 293 12.38 -20.36 -5.76
C LYS A 293 12.33 -20.60 -7.27
N MET A 294 12.67 -21.81 -7.74
CA MET A 294 12.52 -22.18 -9.15
C MET A 294 11.03 -22.22 -9.54
N CYS A 295 10.14 -22.69 -8.66
CA CYS A 295 8.69 -22.61 -8.90
C CYS A 295 8.23 -21.15 -9.01
N ALA A 296 8.74 -20.25 -8.16
CA ALA A 296 8.48 -18.81 -8.28
C ALA A 296 8.98 -18.24 -9.62
N ALA A 297 10.08 -18.75 -10.15
CA ALA A 297 10.66 -18.33 -11.43
C ALA A 297 9.93 -18.91 -12.67
N LEU A 298 9.06 -19.91 -12.53
CA LEU A 298 8.30 -20.47 -13.66
C LEU A 298 7.41 -19.41 -14.34
N ALA A 299 6.86 -18.46 -13.58
CA ALA A 299 6.10 -17.34 -14.10
C ALA A 299 6.91 -16.43 -15.05
N LEU A 300 8.24 -16.52 -15.02
CA LEU A 300 9.14 -15.73 -15.87
C LEU A 300 9.50 -16.46 -17.17
N LEU A 301 8.92 -17.62 -17.45
CA LEU A 301 9.13 -18.38 -18.68
C LEU A 301 8.00 -18.18 -19.68
N PRO A 302 8.29 -18.33 -20.99
CA PRO A 302 7.26 -18.49 -22.01
C PRO A 302 6.28 -19.60 -21.62
N VAL A 303 4.99 -19.40 -21.85
CA VAL A 303 3.91 -20.35 -21.50
C VAL A 303 4.24 -21.78 -21.94
N ASN A 304 4.73 -21.94 -23.18
CA ASN A 304 5.07 -23.23 -23.76
C ASN A 304 6.30 -23.94 -23.14
N LYS A 305 7.10 -23.26 -22.31
CA LYS A 305 8.25 -23.83 -21.58
C LYS A 305 7.96 -24.09 -20.10
N ILE A 306 6.79 -23.69 -19.58
CA ILE A 306 6.48 -23.79 -18.15
C ILE A 306 6.36 -25.25 -17.69
N ASP A 307 5.67 -26.11 -18.45
CA ASP A 307 5.54 -27.52 -18.07
C ASP A 307 6.90 -28.23 -18.04
N GLU A 308 7.71 -28.04 -19.09
CA GLU A 308 9.09 -28.57 -19.16
C GLU A 308 9.93 -28.07 -17.96
N GLY A 309 9.83 -26.78 -17.64
CA GLY A 309 10.49 -26.17 -16.49
C GLY A 309 10.05 -26.82 -15.17
N PHE A 310 8.76 -27.09 -15.02
CA PHE A 310 8.23 -27.77 -13.84
C PHE A 310 8.74 -29.21 -13.71
N GLN A 311 8.81 -29.97 -14.81
CA GLN A 311 9.38 -31.32 -14.79
C GLN A 311 10.88 -31.30 -14.40
N LEU A 312 11.64 -30.30 -14.84
CA LEU A 312 13.04 -30.12 -14.43
C LEU A 312 13.16 -29.87 -12.93
N ILE A 313 12.24 -29.10 -12.34
CA ILE A 313 12.21 -28.86 -10.89
C ILE A 313 11.88 -30.15 -10.14
N ARG A 314 10.91 -30.93 -10.61
CA ARG A 314 10.58 -32.24 -10.01
C ARG A 314 11.76 -33.20 -10.05
N ARG A 315 12.49 -33.25 -11.17
CA ARG A 315 13.71 -34.07 -11.29
C ARG A 315 14.80 -33.60 -10.34
N HIS A 316 15.05 -32.29 -10.28
CA HIS A 316 16.00 -31.70 -9.32
C HIS A 316 15.64 -32.05 -7.88
N ALA A 317 14.35 -32.03 -7.52
CA ALA A 317 13.87 -32.41 -6.21
C ALA A 317 14.14 -33.90 -5.90
N ILE A 318 13.90 -34.81 -6.84
CA ILE A 318 14.19 -36.25 -6.70
C ILE A 318 15.69 -36.47 -6.51
N ASP A 319 16.52 -35.89 -7.38
CA ASP A 319 17.98 -36.03 -7.34
C ASP A 319 18.59 -35.53 -6.02
N ASN A 320 17.89 -34.61 -5.33
CA ASN A 320 18.33 -33.98 -4.08
C ASN A 320 17.50 -34.40 -2.86
N ASN A 321 16.70 -35.47 -2.95
CA ASN A 321 15.87 -35.99 -1.86
C ASN A 321 14.94 -34.93 -1.20
N VAL A 322 14.39 -34.01 -2.01
CA VAL A 322 13.45 -32.99 -1.54
C VAL A 322 12.03 -33.56 -1.46
N ARG A 323 11.44 -33.52 -0.27
CA ARG A 323 10.10 -34.04 0.01
C ARG A 323 9.01 -33.01 -0.28
N PHE A 324 8.77 -32.76 -1.57
CA PHE A 324 7.78 -31.78 -2.06
C PHE A 324 6.56 -32.43 -2.73
N ALA A 325 6.31 -33.72 -2.53
CA ALA A 325 5.24 -34.45 -3.22
C ALA A 325 3.86 -33.76 -3.13
N THR A 326 3.44 -33.37 -1.92
CA THR A 326 2.15 -32.67 -1.71
C THR A 326 2.13 -31.28 -2.33
N PHE A 327 3.22 -30.52 -2.21
CA PHE A 327 3.36 -29.20 -2.82
C PHE A 327 3.34 -29.26 -4.36
N PHE A 328 4.03 -30.24 -4.96
CA PHE A 328 4.03 -30.43 -6.41
C PHE A 328 2.68 -30.94 -6.94
N ASN A 329 1.96 -31.75 -6.17
CA ASN A 329 0.60 -32.12 -6.53
C ASN A 329 -0.33 -30.89 -6.55
N TYR A 330 -0.26 -30.03 -5.53
CA TYR A 330 -0.93 -28.74 -5.53
C TYR A 330 -0.53 -27.89 -6.75
N TYR A 331 0.78 -27.76 -7.01
CA TYR A 331 1.26 -26.92 -8.11
C TYR A 331 0.74 -27.40 -9.46
N SER A 332 0.85 -28.71 -9.73
CA SER A 332 0.38 -29.31 -10.98
C SER A 332 -1.13 -29.18 -11.17
N ASN A 333 -1.92 -29.44 -10.13
CA ASN A 333 -3.38 -29.40 -10.25
C ASN A 333 -3.88 -27.95 -10.32
N TYR A 334 -3.38 -27.08 -9.45
CA TYR A 334 -3.88 -25.71 -9.35
C TYR A 334 -3.29 -24.81 -10.44
N TRP A 335 -1.96 -24.68 -10.52
CA TRP A 335 -1.32 -23.71 -11.41
C TRP A 335 -1.27 -24.19 -12.86
N LEU A 336 -0.93 -25.45 -13.11
CA LEU A 336 -0.78 -25.95 -14.48
C LEU A 336 -2.11 -26.38 -15.10
N ARG A 337 -2.96 -27.11 -14.36
CA ARG A 337 -4.21 -27.66 -14.91
C ARG A 337 -5.42 -26.74 -14.77
N ASN A 338 -5.66 -26.18 -13.59
CA ASN A 338 -6.91 -25.44 -13.32
C ASN A 338 -6.82 -23.96 -13.72
N ARG A 339 -5.74 -23.25 -13.30
CA ARG A 339 -5.54 -21.84 -13.64
C ARG A 339 -4.93 -21.65 -15.03
N GLY A 340 -4.01 -22.54 -15.40
CA GLY A 340 -3.29 -22.48 -16.66
C GLY A 340 -2.06 -21.56 -16.61
N PRO A 341 -0.95 -21.93 -17.27
CA PRO A 341 0.27 -21.12 -17.37
C PRO A 341 0.06 -19.75 -18.05
N GLU A 342 -0.98 -19.60 -18.86
CA GLU A 342 -1.35 -18.36 -19.56
C GLU A 342 -1.65 -17.23 -18.57
N VAL A 343 -2.27 -17.55 -17.43
CA VAL A 343 -2.74 -16.54 -16.47
C VAL A 343 -1.61 -16.02 -15.58
N PHE A 344 -0.68 -16.88 -15.15
CA PHE A 344 0.39 -16.49 -14.22
C PHE A 344 1.74 -16.23 -14.89
N SER A 345 1.90 -16.57 -16.17
CA SER A 345 3.09 -16.17 -16.91
C SER A 345 3.08 -14.66 -17.10
N VAL A 346 4.19 -14.04 -16.69
CA VAL A 346 4.48 -12.62 -16.87
C VAL A 346 5.69 -12.42 -17.80
N TYR A 347 5.92 -13.42 -18.65
CA TYR A 347 7.02 -13.45 -19.61
C TYR A 347 6.96 -12.28 -20.58
N GLY A 348 8.11 -11.63 -20.79
CA GLY A 348 8.22 -10.51 -21.72
C GLY A 348 7.49 -9.23 -21.29
N LEU A 349 6.75 -9.25 -20.16
CA LEU A 349 6.00 -8.09 -19.73
C LEU A 349 6.93 -7.02 -19.14
N PRO A 350 6.69 -5.74 -19.49
CA PRO A 350 7.41 -4.62 -18.89
C PRO A 350 7.13 -4.52 -17.38
N ARG A 351 5.93 -4.91 -16.96
CA ARG A 351 5.45 -4.91 -15.59
C ARG A 351 4.94 -6.31 -15.21
N ARG A 352 5.32 -6.77 -14.03
CA ARG A 352 5.03 -8.13 -13.54
C ARG A 352 4.21 -8.14 -12.26
N THR A 353 3.98 -6.98 -11.63
CA THR A 353 3.26 -6.88 -10.37
C THR A 353 2.30 -5.69 -10.37
N ASN A 354 1.28 -5.72 -9.52
CA ASN A 354 0.29 -4.65 -9.32
C ASN A 354 0.55 -3.81 -8.05
N ASN A 355 1.79 -3.79 -7.52
CA ASN A 355 2.16 -3.05 -6.31
C ASN A 355 1.81 -1.54 -6.36
N ASN A 356 1.65 -0.98 -7.54
CA ASN A 356 1.19 0.39 -7.74
C ASN A 356 -0.22 0.62 -7.17
N VAL A 357 -1.11 -0.35 -7.33
CA VAL A 357 -2.49 -0.27 -6.84
C VAL A 357 -2.51 -0.50 -5.33
N GLU A 358 -1.76 -1.49 -4.83
CA GLU A 358 -1.57 -1.71 -3.39
C GLU A 358 -0.99 -0.47 -2.66
N CYS A 359 0.01 0.17 -3.28
CA CYS A 359 0.60 1.40 -2.77
C CYS A 359 -0.44 2.53 -2.73
N PHE A 360 -1.28 2.65 -3.77
CA PHE A 360 -2.37 3.61 -3.79
C PHE A 360 -3.41 3.34 -2.69
N HIS A 361 -3.78 2.08 -2.46
CA HIS A 361 -4.68 1.71 -1.36
C HIS A 361 -4.10 2.06 0.02
N SER A 362 -2.80 1.82 0.22
CA SER A 362 -2.09 2.21 1.43
C SER A 362 -2.11 3.73 1.64
N GLN A 363 -1.86 4.51 0.58
CA GLN A 363 -1.93 5.97 0.62
C GLN A 363 -3.34 6.47 0.95
N LEU A 364 -4.37 5.86 0.37
CA LEU A 364 -5.75 6.18 0.74
C LEU A 364 -5.96 5.97 2.24
N LYS A 365 -5.56 4.81 2.76
CA LYS A 365 -5.70 4.45 4.18
C LYS A 365 -4.97 5.44 5.10
N GLU A 366 -3.74 5.81 4.76
CA GLU A 366 -2.97 6.84 5.47
C GLU A 366 -3.65 8.21 5.41
N LYS A 367 -4.14 8.62 4.23
CA LYS A 367 -4.80 9.92 4.05
C LYS A 367 -6.11 10.02 4.82
N PHE A 368 -6.89 8.95 4.86
CA PHE A 368 -8.14 8.93 5.62
C PHE A 368 -7.92 8.84 7.14
N GLN A 369 -6.82 8.22 7.58
CA GLN A 369 -6.45 7.99 9.00
C GLN A 369 -7.53 7.25 9.82
N ILE A 370 -8.60 6.78 9.18
CA ILE A 370 -9.79 6.19 9.79
C ILE A 370 -10.27 5.08 8.85
N LEU A 371 -10.56 3.91 9.41
CA LEU A 371 -10.98 2.70 8.68
C LEU A 371 -12.34 2.84 7.95
N HIS A 372 -13.17 3.81 8.33
CA HIS A 372 -14.41 4.12 7.64
C HIS A 372 -14.69 5.63 7.67
N PRO A 373 -14.26 6.39 6.65
CA PRO A 373 -14.48 7.83 6.62
C PRO A 373 -15.97 8.16 6.47
N ASN A 374 -16.35 9.37 6.88
CA ASN A 374 -17.66 9.92 6.53
C ASN A 374 -17.80 9.98 5.00
N LEU A 375 -18.92 9.52 4.47
CA LEU A 375 -19.19 9.45 3.03
C LEU A 375 -18.89 10.76 2.28
N TRP A 376 -19.36 11.89 2.81
CA TRP A 376 -19.21 13.17 2.11
C TRP A 376 -17.75 13.63 2.05
N THR A 377 -16.99 13.34 3.11
CA THR A 377 -15.53 13.56 3.15
C THR A 377 -14.80 12.60 2.21
N PHE A 378 -15.25 11.35 2.15
CA PHE A 378 -14.73 10.33 1.25
C PHE A 378 -14.86 10.75 -0.22
N LEU A 379 -16.05 11.15 -0.66
CA LEU A 379 -16.30 11.59 -2.04
C LEU A 379 -15.49 12.83 -2.40
N GLU A 380 -15.38 13.80 -1.47
CA GLU A 380 -14.53 14.98 -1.68
C GLU A 380 -13.06 14.60 -1.84
N HIS A 381 -12.57 13.61 -1.09
CA HIS A 381 -11.19 13.14 -1.22
C HIS A 381 -10.93 12.43 -2.54
N LEU A 382 -11.83 11.56 -3.01
CA LEU A 382 -11.71 10.92 -4.31
C LEU A 382 -11.67 11.95 -5.44
N LYS A 383 -12.60 12.91 -5.42
CA LYS A 383 -12.63 14.01 -6.41
C LYS A 383 -11.34 14.83 -6.38
N ASN A 384 -10.83 15.18 -5.20
CA ASN A 384 -9.59 15.95 -5.09
C ASN A 384 -8.35 15.14 -5.51
N LEU A 385 -8.36 13.82 -5.36
CA LEU A 385 -7.32 12.95 -5.92
C LEU A 385 -7.34 12.98 -7.45
N SER A 386 -8.51 12.83 -8.07
CA SER A 386 -8.65 12.97 -9.54
C SER A 386 -8.12 14.32 -10.04
N SER A 387 -8.44 15.41 -9.34
CA SER A 387 -7.91 16.75 -9.66
C SER A 387 -6.39 16.85 -9.55
N LYS A 388 -5.77 16.19 -8.58
CA LYS A 388 -4.29 16.12 -8.48
C LYS A 388 -3.68 15.39 -9.66
N TYR A 389 -4.27 14.27 -10.09
CA TYR A 389 -3.74 13.48 -11.20
C TYR A 389 -3.78 14.22 -12.54
N HIS A 390 -4.66 15.20 -12.74
CA HIS A 390 -4.56 16.09 -13.90
C HIS A 390 -3.23 16.85 -13.93
N VAL A 391 -2.74 17.33 -12.78
CA VAL A 391 -1.45 18.00 -12.70
C VAL A 391 -0.35 17.02 -13.07
N THR A 392 -0.37 15.82 -12.48
CA THR A 392 0.58 14.73 -12.78
C THR A 392 0.62 14.41 -14.28
N VAL A 393 -0.54 14.19 -14.91
CA VAL A 393 -0.65 13.83 -16.33
C VAL A 393 -0.18 14.95 -17.25
N ARG A 394 -0.43 16.22 -16.90
CA ARG A 394 0.11 17.37 -17.64
C ARG A 394 1.62 17.52 -17.48
N GLN A 395 2.14 17.30 -16.28
CA GLN A 395 3.58 17.31 -16.03
C GLN A 395 4.28 16.22 -16.85
N LEU A 396 3.69 15.02 -16.94
CA LEU A 396 4.17 13.93 -17.80
C LEU A 396 4.12 14.29 -19.29
N ALA A 397 3.05 14.93 -19.75
CA ALA A 397 2.97 15.41 -21.14
C ALA A 397 4.06 16.43 -21.48
N LEU A 398 4.50 17.22 -20.50
CA LEU A 398 5.62 18.17 -20.62
C LEU A 398 7.01 17.53 -20.45
N GLY A 399 7.08 16.21 -20.26
CA GLY A 399 8.34 15.49 -20.04
C GLY A 399 8.98 15.79 -18.67
N GLN A 400 8.21 16.31 -17.70
CA GLN A 400 8.74 16.59 -16.38
C GLN A 400 8.94 15.30 -15.58
N ARG A 401 10.00 15.30 -14.79
CA ARG A 401 10.25 14.25 -13.82
C ARG A 401 9.45 14.53 -12.54
N ILE A 402 8.29 13.90 -12.45
CA ILE A 402 7.37 14.04 -11.31
C ILE A 402 7.80 13.25 -10.07
N SER A 403 8.74 12.32 -10.23
CA SER A 403 8.99 11.24 -9.31
C SER A 403 10.47 10.91 -9.16
N ARG A 404 10.85 10.39 -7.98
CA ARG A 404 12.26 10.04 -7.69
C ARG A 404 12.76 8.93 -8.59
N ALA A 405 14.07 8.78 -8.77
CA ALA A 405 14.57 7.62 -9.53
C ALA A 405 14.09 6.32 -8.89
N VAL A 406 13.71 5.37 -9.74
CA VAL A 406 13.50 3.98 -9.33
C VAL A 406 14.74 3.50 -8.56
N LYS A 407 14.53 2.85 -7.41
CA LYS A 407 15.63 2.28 -6.62
C LYS A 407 16.40 1.25 -7.48
N ILE A 408 17.73 1.38 -7.50
CA ILE A 408 18.64 0.56 -8.33
C ILE A 408 18.38 -0.94 -8.15
N LYS A 409 18.06 -1.41 -6.94
CA LYS A 409 17.76 -2.82 -6.66
C LYS A 409 16.69 -3.42 -7.59
N TYR A 410 15.65 -2.66 -7.93
CA TYR A 410 14.57 -3.15 -8.80
C TYR A 410 14.96 -3.13 -10.28
N LEU A 411 15.78 -2.16 -10.69
CA LEU A 411 16.38 -2.09 -12.03
C LEU A 411 17.34 -3.27 -12.24
N LEU A 412 18.17 -3.58 -11.25
CA LEU A 412 19.06 -4.74 -11.31
C LEU A 412 18.29 -6.06 -11.37
N ASN A 413 17.23 -6.21 -10.56
CA ASN A 413 16.41 -7.41 -10.57
C ASN A 413 15.72 -7.62 -11.92
N SER A 414 15.07 -6.58 -12.44
CA SER A 414 14.40 -6.65 -13.73
C SER A 414 15.41 -6.85 -14.88
N GLY A 415 16.61 -6.25 -14.78
CA GLY A 415 17.67 -6.39 -15.79
C GLY A 415 18.26 -7.80 -15.80
N ARG A 416 18.34 -8.45 -14.63
CA ARG A 416 18.71 -9.86 -14.51
C ARG A 416 17.71 -10.77 -15.22
N ILE A 417 16.41 -10.56 -14.98
CA ILE A 417 15.35 -11.34 -15.63
C ILE A 417 15.48 -11.17 -17.15
N LEU A 418 15.57 -9.93 -17.64
CA LEU A 418 15.70 -9.64 -19.07
C LEU A 418 16.94 -10.31 -19.69
N LYS A 419 18.10 -10.22 -19.05
CA LYS A 419 19.33 -10.86 -19.52
C LYS A 419 19.19 -12.39 -19.58
N SER A 420 18.60 -12.99 -18.54
CA SER A 420 18.39 -14.44 -18.50
C SER A 420 17.40 -14.88 -19.57
N THR A 421 16.34 -14.11 -19.79
CA THR A 421 15.36 -14.33 -20.87
C THR A 421 16.04 -14.31 -22.24
N GLN A 422 16.82 -13.27 -22.54
CA GLN A 422 17.55 -13.16 -23.80
C GLN A 422 18.53 -14.33 -24.00
N GLN A 423 19.26 -14.73 -22.95
CA GLN A 423 20.17 -15.87 -23.03
C GLN A 423 19.43 -17.19 -23.28
N LEU A 424 18.24 -17.38 -22.70
CA LEU A 424 17.42 -18.56 -22.93
C LEU A 424 16.86 -18.58 -24.35
N ASP A 425 16.42 -17.44 -24.87
CA ASP A 425 15.89 -17.31 -26.23
C ASP A 425 16.95 -17.56 -27.30
N LEU A 426 18.18 -17.11 -27.06
CA LEU A 426 19.35 -17.35 -27.92
C LEU A 426 19.94 -18.76 -27.74
N GLY A 427 19.43 -19.56 -26.79
CA GLY A 427 19.95 -20.89 -26.49
C GLY A 427 21.33 -20.91 -25.83
N HIS A 428 21.79 -19.76 -25.28
CA HIS A 428 23.06 -19.66 -24.56
C HIS A 428 23.01 -20.30 -23.17
N ILE A 429 21.81 -20.39 -22.59
CA ILE A 429 21.56 -21.10 -21.34
C ILE A 429 20.42 -22.08 -21.53
N THR A 430 20.48 -23.18 -20.80
CA THR A 430 19.43 -24.17 -20.70
C THR A 430 18.25 -23.64 -19.86
N LEU A 431 17.10 -24.31 -19.98
CA LEU A 431 15.92 -23.99 -19.16
C LEU A 431 16.19 -24.14 -17.65
N LYS A 432 16.99 -25.14 -17.25
CA LYS A 432 17.39 -25.34 -15.86
C LYS A 432 18.27 -24.18 -15.37
N GLU A 433 19.22 -23.72 -16.17
CA GLU A 433 20.08 -22.58 -15.83
C GLU A 433 19.29 -21.29 -15.71
N PHE A 434 18.32 -21.04 -16.60
CA PHE A 434 17.39 -19.92 -16.47
C PHE A 434 16.67 -19.96 -15.12
N LEU A 435 16.07 -21.09 -14.77
CA LEU A 435 15.32 -21.24 -13.51
C LEU A 435 16.20 -21.00 -12.29
N LEU A 436 17.45 -21.47 -12.30
CA LEU A 436 18.41 -21.23 -11.22
C LEU A 436 18.81 -19.74 -11.14
N GLN A 437 19.12 -19.10 -12.26
CA GLN A 437 19.50 -17.68 -12.31
C GLN A 437 18.35 -16.78 -11.84
N CYS A 438 17.13 -17.06 -12.29
CA CYS A 438 15.93 -16.31 -11.96
C CYS A 438 15.36 -16.65 -10.56
N SER A 439 15.79 -17.76 -9.93
CA SER A 439 15.37 -18.15 -8.57
C SER A 439 15.66 -17.07 -7.51
N HIS A 440 16.68 -16.24 -7.75
CA HIS A 440 17.05 -15.12 -6.87
C HIS A 440 16.15 -13.90 -7.02
N SER A 441 15.25 -13.88 -8.01
CA SER A 441 14.47 -12.68 -8.35
C SER A 441 13.34 -12.37 -7.38
N ALA A 442 12.92 -13.38 -6.59
CA ALA A 442 11.95 -13.26 -5.50
C ALA A 442 12.56 -13.66 -4.14
N GLU A 443 13.89 -13.82 -4.05
CA GLU A 443 14.53 -14.40 -2.87
C GLU A 443 14.31 -13.58 -1.60
N ARG A 444 14.54 -12.26 -1.65
CA ARG A 444 14.35 -11.38 -0.49
C ARG A 444 12.94 -11.53 0.07
N TYR A 445 11.97 -11.53 -0.83
CA TYR A 445 10.57 -11.66 -0.48
C TYR A 445 10.26 -13.01 0.18
N ILE A 446 10.68 -14.11 -0.45
CA ILE A 446 10.48 -15.47 0.09
C ILE A 446 11.16 -15.62 1.46
N ARG A 447 12.34 -15.02 1.65
CA ARG A 447 13.09 -15.01 2.91
C ARG A 447 12.36 -14.33 4.06
N GLU A 448 11.88 -13.11 3.79
CA GLU A 448 11.13 -12.29 4.75
C GLU A 448 9.85 -13.03 5.17
N GLU A 449 9.06 -13.51 4.20
CA GLU A 449 7.79 -14.17 4.48
C GLU A 449 7.91 -15.50 5.21
N MET A 450 8.98 -16.24 4.97
CA MET A 450 9.22 -17.52 5.63
C MET A 450 9.99 -17.37 6.94
N ASN A 451 10.26 -16.13 7.38
CA ASN A 451 11.04 -15.83 8.59
C ASN A 451 12.32 -16.66 8.67
N TRP A 452 13.15 -16.68 7.61
CA TRP A 452 14.37 -17.48 7.58
C TRP A 452 15.43 -17.04 8.60
N HIS A 453 15.24 -15.90 9.28
CA HIS A 453 16.04 -15.51 10.42
C HIS A 453 15.76 -16.40 11.64
N ILE A 454 16.85 -16.79 12.31
CA ILE A 454 16.88 -17.73 13.44
C ILE A 454 16.23 -17.12 14.68
N ASN A 455 15.53 -17.95 15.44
CA ASN A 455 15.24 -17.76 16.86
C ASN A 455 16.53 -17.38 17.61
N VAL A 456 16.79 -16.10 17.81
CA VAL A 456 17.61 -15.68 18.96
C VAL A 456 16.66 -15.74 20.15
N GLU A 457 17.04 -16.54 21.14
CA GLU A 457 16.37 -16.84 22.39
C GLU A 457 15.29 -15.84 22.81
N GLN A 458 14.08 -16.38 23.04
CA GLN A 458 13.00 -15.68 23.72
C GLN A 458 13.41 -15.35 25.17
N GLY A 459 14.07 -14.22 25.35
CA GLY A 459 13.96 -13.44 26.58
C GLY A 459 12.68 -12.62 26.51
N ASN A 460 11.67 -13.01 27.29
CA ASN A 460 10.36 -12.33 27.46
C ASN A 460 10.42 -10.80 27.33
N PRO A 461 9.66 -10.16 26.41
CA PRO A 461 9.35 -8.75 26.53
C PRO A 461 8.11 -8.60 27.42
N LEU A 462 8.35 -8.34 28.70
CA LEU A 462 7.36 -7.68 29.55
C LEU A 462 6.99 -6.33 28.92
N VAL A 463 5.68 -6.11 28.87
CA VAL A 463 5.01 -4.84 28.59
C VAL A 463 5.68 -3.71 29.35
N ILE A 464 6.32 -2.77 28.65
CA ILE A 464 6.55 -1.42 29.17
C ILE A 464 6.27 -0.42 28.04
N SER A 465 5.04 0.09 28.07
CA SER A 465 4.72 1.44 27.59
C SER A 465 5.66 2.45 28.24
N ASN A 466 6.22 3.41 27.48
CA ASN A 466 6.69 4.71 27.99
C ASN A 466 6.93 5.61 26.76
N LYS A 467 6.08 6.60 26.46
CA LYS A 467 6.04 7.93 27.09
C LYS A 467 7.43 8.45 27.51
N ILE A 468 7.90 9.43 26.72
CA ILE A 468 8.57 10.69 27.10
C ILE A 468 9.57 10.58 28.26
N GLU A 469 10.86 10.85 28.01
CA GLU A 469 11.54 12.06 28.52
C GLU A 469 13.01 12.15 28.13
N THR A 470 13.35 13.39 27.80
CA THR A 470 14.63 14.00 27.46
C THR A 470 15.73 13.81 28.50
N ASN A 471 16.97 13.76 27.99
CA ASN A 471 18.25 14.22 28.57
C ASN A 471 18.60 13.76 30.00
N PHE A 472 19.81 13.19 30.18
CA PHE A 472 20.87 13.81 31.00
C PHE A 472 22.12 12.90 31.11
N TYR A 473 23.29 13.54 30.95
CA TYR A 473 24.66 13.15 31.32
C TYR A 473 25.34 11.93 30.65
N LYS A 474 26.29 12.17 29.73
CA LYS A 474 27.73 12.49 29.95
C LYS A 474 28.58 11.30 30.41
N LYS A 475 29.53 10.98 29.51
CA LYS A 475 30.99 11.10 29.73
C LYS A 475 31.75 9.84 30.20
N LYS A 476 32.73 9.52 29.35
CA LYS A 476 34.04 8.86 29.62
C LYS A 476 33.96 7.38 30.00
N MET A 477 34.39 6.45 29.14
CA MET A 477 35.80 6.10 28.82
C MET A 477 36.72 5.98 30.04
N ILE A 478 37.58 4.94 29.97
CA ILE A 478 38.72 4.60 30.84
C ILE A 478 38.27 3.60 31.95
N HIS A 479 38.81 2.40 32.14
CA HIS A 479 40.16 1.87 31.93
C HIS A 479 40.09 0.34 31.73
N VAL A 480 40.89 -0.19 30.80
CA VAL A 480 41.39 -1.57 30.82
C VAL A 480 42.48 -1.66 31.89
N LEU A 481 42.50 -2.73 32.70
CA LEU A 481 43.66 -3.62 32.94
C LEU A 481 43.50 -4.50 34.19
N ASN A 482 43.66 -5.81 33.94
CA ASN A 482 44.52 -6.78 34.65
C ASN A 482 44.15 -7.47 35.97
N THR A 483 44.60 -8.75 35.98
CA THR A 483 44.86 -9.72 37.06
C THR A 483 43.63 -10.43 37.65
N GLY A 484 43.57 -11.74 37.87
CA GLY A 484 44.50 -12.87 37.70
C GLY A 484 44.08 -14.01 38.66
N VAL A 485 44.39 -15.28 38.27
CA VAL A 485 44.78 -16.42 39.15
C VAL A 485 43.68 -17.35 39.77
N ILE A 486 43.67 -18.62 39.29
CA ILE A 486 43.58 -19.97 39.95
C ILE A 486 42.27 -20.31 40.76
N GLU A 487 41.58 -21.47 40.70
CA GLU A 487 41.97 -22.89 40.92
C GLU A 487 40.84 -23.90 40.54
N GLU A 488 41.15 -25.20 40.70
CA GLU A 488 40.54 -26.47 40.23
C GLU A 488 39.24 -26.98 40.89
N ASN A 489 38.47 -27.83 40.17
CA ASN A 489 37.96 -29.18 40.55
C ASN A 489 36.86 -29.64 39.54
N LYS A 490 37.05 -30.74 38.80
CA LYS A 490 36.67 -32.14 39.08
C LYS A 490 35.18 -32.36 39.36
N ASP A 491 34.48 -32.98 38.40
CA ASP A 491 33.79 -34.27 38.64
C ASP A 491 33.34 -34.93 37.32
N GLU A 492 33.70 -36.21 37.20
CA GLU A 492 33.32 -37.15 36.16
C GLU A 492 31.93 -37.74 36.45
N ILE A 493 31.06 -37.87 35.45
CA ILE A 493 30.00 -38.88 35.44
C ILE A 493 29.95 -39.51 34.03
N ALA A 494 30.36 -40.77 33.96
CA ALA A 494 30.24 -41.63 32.80
C ALA A 494 29.12 -42.65 33.03
N VAL A 495 28.14 -42.78 32.12
CA VAL A 495 27.38 -44.03 31.92
C VAL A 495 26.90 -44.20 30.47
N ARG A 496 27.54 -45.17 29.80
CA ARG A 496 27.09 -46.21 28.85
C ARG A 496 26.21 -45.88 27.62
N VAL A 497 26.79 -46.26 26.48
CA VAL A 497 26.21 -46.53 25.16
C VAL A 497 25.58 -47.92 25.15
N GLU A 498 24.38 -48.07 24.59
CA GLU A 498 23.84 -49.36 24.15
C GLU A 498 23.53 -49.29 22.65
N ASP A 499 24.27 -50.10 21.89
CA ASP A 499 24.13 -50.37 20.46
C ASP A 499 22.94 -51.32 20.22
N HIS A 500 21.96 -50.89 19.42
CA HIS A 500 21.01 -51.80 18.77
C HIS A 500 20.81 -51.39 17.30
N GLN A 501 21.46 -52.13 16.39
CA GLN A 501 20.94 -52.33 15.03
C GLN A 501 19.87 -53.42 15.06
N PRO A 502 18.81 -53.30 14.25
CA PRO A 502 18.56 -54.39 13.31
C PRO A 502 18.04 -53.96 11.92
N GLU A 503 18.65 -54.58 10.91
CA GLU A 503 18.10 -55.23 9.71
C GLU A 503 17.14 -54.50 8.73
N LEU A 504 17.53 -54.54 7.45
CA LEU A 504 16.77 -54.17 6.26
C LEU A 504 15.78 -55.29 5.86
N PRO A 505 14.53 -54.95 5.46
CA PRO A 505 13.75 -55.82 4.59
C PRO A 505 13.62 -55.26 3.17
N VAL A 506 13.74 -56.19 2.23
CA VAL A 506 13.55 -56.09 0.78
C VAL A 506 12.05 -56.00 0.43
N ASN A 507 11.77 -55.38 -0.73
CA ASN A 507 10.48 -55.23 -1.45
C ASN A 507 9.50 -54.16 -0.94
N ILE A 508 9.55 -52.97 -1.55
CA ILE A 508 8.42 -52.05 -1.61
C ILE A 508 7.89 -52.06 -3.05
N VAL A 509 6.74 -52.70 -3.21
CA VAL A 509 5.84 -52.56 -4.35
C VAL A 509 5.41 -51.09 -4.42
N LEU A 510 5.54 -50.45 -5.59
CA LEU A 510 5.00 -49.12 -5.84
C LEU A 510 3.48 -49.16 -5.59
N PRO A 511 2.92 -48.37 -4.65
CA PRO A 511 1.48 -48.30 -4.54
C PRO A 511 0.93 -47.58 -5.77
N GLU A 512 0.01 -48.27 -6.46
CA GLU A 512 -0.83 -47.72 -7.52
C GLU A 512 -1.47 -46.40 -7.05
N ASN A 513 -1.54 -45.44 -7.97
CA ASN A 513 -2.23 -44.15 -7.75
C ASN A 513 -3.60 -44.41 -7.10
N PRO A 514 -3.90 -43.86 -5.91
CA PRO A 514 -5.29 -43.79 -5.50
C PRO A 514 -6.00 -42.89 -6.52
N GLU A 515 -7.13 -43.37 -7.03
CA GLU A 515 -8.05 -42.56 -7.83
C GLU A 515 -8.36 -41.25 -7.10
N PRO A 516 -8.53 -40.14 -7.82
CA PRO A 516 -8.69 -38.83 -7.19
C PRO A 516 -10.02 -38.79 -6.43
N GLU A 517 -9.94 -38.83 -5.10
CA GLU A 517 -11.03 -38.33 -4.26
C GLU A 517 -11.28 -36.86 -4.63
N ASP A 518 -12.53 -36.54 -4.95
CA ASP A 518 -13.02 -35.20 -5.19
C ASP A 518 -12.66 -34.27 -4.01
N VAL A 519 -11.56 -33.53 -4.15
CA VAL A 519 -11.27 -32.36 -3.31
C VAL A 519 -11.31 -31.12 -4.21
N HIS A 520 -12.51 -30.81 -4.68
CA HIS A 520 -12.85 -29.46 -5.06
C HIS A 520 -13.04 -28.61 -3.80
N GLU A 521 -11.96 -27.97 -3.34
CA GLU A 521 -12.10 -26.70 -2.63
C GLU A 521 -10.88 -25.83 -2.92
N TRP A 522 -11.02 -25.00 -3.96
CA TRP A 522 -10.04 -23.99 -4.31
C TRP A 522 -10.17 -22.86 -3.31
N ASP A 523 -9.10 -22.53 -2.60
CA ASP A 523 -9.17 -21.51 -1.56
C ASP A 523 -8.78 -20.14 -2.11
N GLU A 524 -9.76 -19.32 -2.50
CA GLU A 524 -9.51 -17.93 -2.89
C GLU A 524 -8.80 -17.12 -1.78
N ARG A 525 -8.84 -17.58 -0.50
CA ARG A 525 -8.10 -16.98 0.63
C ARG A 525 -6.59 -17.04 0.48
N ASP A 526 -6.07 -17.93 -0.38
CA ASP A 526 -4.65 -17.91 -0.72
C ASP A 526 -4.24 -16.64 -1.49
N PHE A 527 -5.19 -15.89 -2.07
CA PHE A 527 -4.90 -14.66 -2.82
C PHE A 527 -5.28 -13.38 -2.06
N PHE A 528 -6.15 -13.46 -1.05
CA PHE A 528 -6.44 -12.31 -0.18
C PHE A 528 -5.24 -11.97 0.71
N ILE A 529 -4.69 -10.76 0.59
CA ILE A 529 -3.66 -10.25 1.50
C ILE A 529 -4.36 -9.66 2.73
N PRO A 530 -4.00 -10.06 3.96
CA PRO A 530 -4.38 -9.30 5.15
C PRO A 530 -3.67 -7.93 5.11
N GLU A 531 -4.41 -6.82 4.97
CA GLU A 531 -3.85 -5.48 4.69
C GLU A 531 -2.98 -4.88 5.84
N ASP A 532 -2.71 -5.66 6.89
CA ASP A 532 -1.83 -5.28 8.00
C ASP A 532 -0.37 -5.72 7.74
N LEU A 533 -0.15 -6.74 6.90
CA LEU A 533 1.17 -7.05 6.32
C LEU A 533 1.61 -5.98 5.31
N GLU A 534 0.67 -5.34 4.62
CA GLU A 534 0.93 -4.27 3.64
C GLU A 534 1.49 -3.00 4.29
N LEU A 535 0.95 -2.62 5.45
CA LEU A 535 1.34 -1.43 6.20
C LEU A 535 2.76 -1.55 6.78
N VAL A 536 3.11 -2.72 7.32
CA VAL A 536 4.45 -3.02 7.84
C VAL A 536 5.48 -2.94 6.71
N ARG A 537 5.16 -3.52 5.54
CA ARG A 537 6.04 -3.48 4.36
C ARG A 537 6.24 -2.07 3.80
N TRP A 538 5.19 -1.24 3.80
CA TRP A 538 5.32 0.15 3.38
C TRP A 538 6.24 0.94 4.34
N GLN A 539 6.06 0.77 5.65
CA GLN A 539 6.88 1.45 6.65
C GLN A 539 8.35 1.01 6.58
N GLU A 540 8.61 -0.28 6.41
CA GLU A 540 9.97 -0.82 6.30
C GLU A 540 10.65 -0.46 4.97
N GLU A 541 9.89 -0.30 3.89
CA GLU A 541 10.45 -0.07 2.55
C GLU A 541 10.50 1.41 2.14
N TYR A 542 9.63 2.28 2.68
CA TYR A 542 9.45 3.67 2.24
C TYR A 542 9.22 4.71 3.35
N GLY A 543 9.24 4.32 4.63
CA GLY A 543 8.88 5.18 5.77
C GLY A 543 9.73 6.44 6.02
N ASN A 544 10.72 6.75 5.17
CA ASN A 544 11.54 7.97 5.24
C ASN A 544 11.20 9.03 4.16
N ASP A 545 10.21 8.78 3.29
CA ASP A 545 9.95 9.66 2.13
C ASP A 545 8.75 10.59 2.39
N GLU A 546 9.03 11.87 2.68
CA GLU A 546 8.02 12.88 3.08
C GLU A 546 6.92 13.21 2.03
N TYR A 547 7.00 12.76 0.77
CA TYR A 547 5.93 12.96 -0.22
C TYR A 547 5.84 11.81 -1.25
N PRO A 548 4.91 10.86 -1.08
CA PRO A 548 4.78 9.64 -1.90
C PRO A 548 3.89 9.77 -3.14
N ASP A 549 3.32 10.95 -3.45
CA ASP A 549 2.31 11.15 -4.51
C ASP A 549 2.78 10.75 -5.92
N ASN A 550 4.10 10.57 -6.15
CA ASN A 550 4.66 10.21 -7.45
C ASN A 550 5.95 9.37 -7.27
N ILE A 551 5.86 8.05 -7.13
CA ILE A 551 7.02 7.16 -7.26
C ILE A 551 6.91 6.51 -8.65
N PRO A 552 7.92 6.64 -9.55
CA PRO A 552 7.84 5.97 -10.84
C PRO A 552 8.06 4.48 -10.60
N TYR A 553 7.30 3.66 -11.30
CA TYR A 553 7.46 2.22 -11.20
C TYR A 553 8.41 1.71 -12.28
N VAL A 554 9.01 0.56 -12.01
CA VAL A 554 10.10 0.03 -12.83
C VAL A 554 9.55 -0.44 -14.17
N GLN A 555 9.74 0.34 -15.24
CA GLN A 555 10.01 -0.25 -16.55
C GLN A 555 11.51 -0.45 -16.69
N ILE A 556 11.88 -1.54 -17.34
CA ILE A 556 13.14 -1.60 -18.05
C ILE A 556 12.82 -1.44 -19.51
N ASP A 557 13.34 -0.37 -20.09
CA ASP A 557 13.42 -0.21 -21.53
C ASP A 557 14.21 -1.40 -22.12
N GLN A 558 13.69 -2.05 -23.15
CA GLN A 558 14.39 -3.14 -23.83
C GLN A 558 15.72 -2.67 -24.45
N THR A 559 15.90 -1.35 -24.63
CA THR A 559 17.12 -0.71 -25.13
C THR A 559 18.07 -0.21 -24.04
N LEU A 560 17.76 -0.44 -22.76
CA LEU A 560 18.55 0.04 -21.63
C LEU A 560 19.91 -0.68 -21.62
N GLN A 561 20.91 -0.06 -22.25
CA GLN A 561 22.32 -0.36 -22.02
C GLN A 561 22.63 0.04 -20.58
N VAL A 562 22.41 -0.88 -19.65
CA VAL A 562 22.91 -0.75 -18.27
C VAL A 562 24.43 -0.60 -18.38
N ASN A 563 24.96 0.56 -18.02
CA ASN A 563 26.41 0.78 -17.96
C ASN A 563 27.03 -0.24 -16.98
N LEU A 564 27.64 -1.30 -17.54
CA LEU A 564 28.21 -2.47 -16.85
C LEU A 564 29.40 -2.17 -15.93
N HIS A 565 29.84 -0.91 -15.81
CA HIS A 565 31.00 -0.52 -15.00
C HIS A 565 30.83 -0.76 -13.49
N ASN A 566 29.62 -1.05 -12.99
CA ASN A 566 29.40 -1.37 -11.58
C ASN A 566 29.56 -2.87 -11.22
N GLU A 567 29.77 -3.77 -12.19
CA GLU A 567 29.96 -5.20 -11.89
C GLU A 567 31.27 -5.48 -11.13
N GLU A 568 32.28 -4.62 -11.26
CA GLU A 568 33.59 -4.77 -10.61
C GLU A 568 33.59 -4.44 -9.10
N THR A 569 32.58 -3.72 -8.61
CA THR A 569 32.52 -3.22 -7.22
C THR A 569 31.53 -3.97 -6.33
N ILE A 570 30.64 -4.78 -6.91
CA ILE A 570 29.57 -5.51 -6.19
C ILE A 570 29.88 -6.99 -6.02
N CYS A 571 29.51 -7.57 -4.88
CA CYS A 571 29.80 -8.95 -4.49
C CYS A 571 29.40 -9.94 -5.58
N VAL A 572 30.27 -10.88 -5.92
CA VAL A 572 30.01 -11.86 -6.99
C VAL A 572 28.96 -12.89 -6.57
N VAL A 573 28.82 -13.11 -5.27
CA VAL A 573 27.90 -14.10 -4.69
C VAL A 573 26.49 -13.53 -4.54
N CYS A 574 26.29 -12.43 -3.80
CA CYS A 574 24.95 -11.84 -3.64
C CYS A 574 24.59 -10.80 -4.70
N ARG A 575 25.57 -10.25 -5.43
CA ARG A 575 25.40 -9.16 -6.42
C ARG A 575 24.62 -7.95 -5.88
N ASP A 576 24.78 -7.69 -4.58
CA ASP A 576 24.07 -6.66 -3.82
C ASP A 576 25.06 -5.85 -2.95
N GLY A 577 25.72 -6.50 -1.98
CA GLY A 577 26.69 -5.84 -1.11
C GLY A 577 28.00 -5.47 -1.83
N ALA A 578 28.64 -4.38 -1.40
CA ALA A 578 29.95 -3.97 -1.93
C ALA A 578 31.04 -5.03 -1.65
N ARG A 579 31.90 -5.32 -2.63
CA ARG A 579 33.05 -6.20 -2.44
C ARG A 579 33.96 -5.61 -1.36
N SER A 580 34.09 -6.28 -0.23
CA SER A 580 34.96 -5.86 0.89
C SER A 580 35.90 -6.97 1.34
N HIS A 581 35.71 -8.18 0.83
CA HIS A 581 36.38 -9.38 1.29
C HIS A 581 37.04 -10.15 0.13
N ALA A 582 38.26 -10.62 0.34
CA ALA A 582 39.07 -11.35 -0.64
C ALA A 582 39.37 -12.78 -0.18
N SER A 583 39.35 -13.71 -1.14
CA SER A 583 39.61 -15.14 -0.89
C SER A 583 41.12 -15.44 -0.91
N VAL A 584 41.63 -16.08 0.15
CA VAL A 584 43.05 -16.45 0.32
C VAL A 584 43.25 -17.90 -0.14
N PRO A 585 44.30 -18.22 -0.91
CA PRO A 585 45.44 -17.38 -1.31
C PRO A 585 45.28 -16.64 -2.64
N CYS A 586 44.17 -16.81 -3.36
CA CYS A 586 44.04 -16.29 -4.73
C CYS A 586 43.93 -14.76 -4.83
N GLY A 587 43.65 -14.06 -3.73
CA GLY A 587 43.62 -12.59 -3.65
C GLY A 587 42.39 -11.93 -4.30
N HIS A 588 41.47 -12.69 -4.89
CA HIS A 588 40.29 -12.12 -5.55
C HIS A 588 39.33 -11.51 -4.53
N ARG A 589 39.16 -10.18 -4.59
CA ARG A 589 38.17 -9.40 -3.82
C ARG A 589 36.79 -9.58 -4.45
N VAL A 590 35.99 -10.52 -3.93
CA VAL A 590 34.77 -11.01 -4.60
C VAL A 590 33.55 -11.12 -3.70
N LEU A 591 33.71 -10.93 -2.38
CA LEU A 591 32.64 -11.11 -1.39
C LEU A 591 32.31 -9.79 -0.68
N CYS A 592 31.04 -9.58 -0.33
CA CYS A 592 30.65 -8.62 0.72
C CYS A 592 30.81 -9.24 2.10
N ALA A 593 30.60 -8.46 3.16
CA ALA A 593 30.71 -8.93 4.55
C ALA A 593 29.78 -10.12 4.82
N ASP A 594 28.49 -9.99 4.51
CA ASP A 594 27.51 -11.05 4.78
C ASP A 594 27.80 -12.35 4.00
N CYS A 595 28.29 -12.23 2.76
CA CYS A 595 28.66 -13.40 1.96
C CYS A 595 29.98 -14.03 2.37
N ALA A 596 30.89 -13.27 3.00
CA ALA A 596 32.12 -13.82 3.54
C ALA A 596 31.83 -14.76 4.73
N ASP A 597 30.91 -14.35 5.60
CA ASP A 597 30.52 -15.14 6.79
C ASP A 597 29.69 -16.39 6.43
N GLN A 598 28.97 -16.34 5.31
CA GLN A 598 28.06 -17.42 4.87
C GLN A 598 28.70 -18.41 3.89
N LEU A 599 29.93 -18.16 3.41
CA LEU A 599 30.56 -18.98 2.39
C LEU A 599 30.95 -20.36 2.96
N ARG A 600 30.07 -21.36 2.79
CA ARG A 600 30.31 -22.74 3.24
C ARG A 600 31.29 -23.51 2.37
N THR A 601 31.48 -23.06 1.13
CA THR A 601 32.43 -23.67 0.19
C THR A 601 33.81 -23.05 0.43
N ASN A 602 34.81 -23.86 0.82
CA ASN A 602 36.20 -23.42 0.92
C ASN A 602 36.82 -23.20 -0.47
N ARG A 603 36.18 -22.45 -1.36
CA ARG A 603 36.61 -22.18 -2.74
C ARG A 603 36.24 -20.76 -3.17
N CYS A 604 37.12 -20.13 -3.94
CA CYS A 604 36.87 -18.80 -4.51
C CYS A 604 35.74 -18.86 -5.56
N PRO A 605 34.70 -18.00 -5.47
CA PRO A 605 33.59 -17.96 -6.42
C PRO A 605 33.96 -17.61 -7.88
N ILE A 606 35.12 -16.97 -8.11
CA ILE A 606 35.57 -16.61 -9.47
C ILE A 606 36.50 -17.68 -10.04
N CYS A 607 37.58 -18.01 -9.33
CA CYS A 607 38.64 -18.86 -9.90
C CYS A 607 38.57 -20.32 -9.44
N ASN A 608 37.58 -20.67 -8.61
CA ASN A 608 37.32 -22.01 -8.08
C ASN A 608 38.50 -22.67 -7.31
N ARG A 609 39.57 -21.93 -7.02
CA ARG A 609 40.69 -22.40 -6.19
C ARG A 609 40.25 -22.60 -4.75
N LYS A 610 40.82 -23.62 -4.11
CA LYS A 610 40.59 -23.90 -2.68
C LYS A 610 41.00 -22.67 -1.85
N SER A 611 40.05 -22.13 -1.11
CA SER A 611 40.21 -20.99 -0.22
C SER A 611 40.57 -21.50 1.17
N THR A 612 41.66 -21.00 1.75
CA THR A 612 42.05 -21.28 3.14
C THR A 612 41.40 -20.32 4.13
N GLY A 613 40.87 -19.20 3.64
CA GLY A 613 40.11 -18.23 4.43
C GLY A 613 39.67 -17.04 3.57
N VAL A 614 38.94 -16.12 4.19
CA VAL A 614 38.51 -14.87 3.58
C VAL A 614 38.98 -13.72 4.46
N ILE A 615 39.62 -12.71 3.87
CA ILE A 615 40.12 -11.53 4.61
C ILE A 615 39.36 -10.28 4.19
N ARG A 616 39.06 -9.42 5.16
CA ARG A 616 38.50 -8.09 4.88
C ARG A 616 39.60 -7.15 4.39
N ILE A 617 39.37 -6.47 3.28
CA ILE A 617 40.24 -5.44 2.75
C ILE A 617 39.64 -4.08 3.11
N TRP A 618 40.34 -3.34 3.94
CA TRP A 618 40.02 -1.94 4.24
C TRP A 618 40.60 -1.07 3.13
N GLN A 619 39.77 -0.17 2.59
CA GLN A 619 40.20 0.86 1.63
C GLN A 619 40.64 2.11 2.34
#